data_AF-A0A7K3DWB3-F1
#
_entry.id   AF-A0A7K3DWB3-F1
#
_cell.length_a   1.000
_cell.length_b   1.000
_cell.length_c   1.000
_cell.angle_alpha   90.00
_cell.angle_beta   90.00
_cell.angle_gamma   90.00
#
_symmetry.space_group_name_H-M   'P 1'
#
loop_
_entity.id
_entity.type
_entity.pdbx_description
1 polymer ?
#
loop_
_entity_poly.entity_id
_entity_poly.type
_entity_poly.pdbx_seq_one_letter_code
_entity_poly.pdbx_strand_id
1 'polypeptide(L)'
;MPVHRPATTRRRTRFGAVGTLLAALSLLFTLPSAAHAADVPQRGEAFMGMGVAAHDGDTGRPPVDRAVQTEGVDVSGHQGNVAWSTLWNSGVKWAYVKATEGTYYTNPYFAQQYNGSYNVGMIRGSYHFATPDTTSGATQANYFVDHGGGWS
;
A
#
# COMPACT_ATOMS: atom_id res chain seq x y z
N MET A 1 22.40 -80.33 46.65
CA MET A 1 21.69 -79.09 47.06
C MET A 1 22.61 -77.90 46.79
N PRO A 2 22.16 -76.73 46.33
CA PRO A 2 20.99 -76.37 45.51
C PRO A 2 21.40 -75.88 44.09
N VAL A 3 20.42 -75.82 43.18
CA VAL A 3 20.58 -75.40 41.77
C VAL A 3 20.07 -73.96 41.63
N HIS A 4 20.89 -73.03 41.12
CA HIS A 4 20.44 -71.68 40.77
C HIS A 4 20.24 -71.55 39.26
N ARG A 5 19.02 -71.17 38.86
CA ARG A 5 18.59 -70.94 37.47
C ARG A 5 19.05 -69.55 36.98
N PRO A 6 19.29 -69.36 35.67
CA PRO A 6 19.54 -68.04 35.10
C PRO A 6 18.21 -67.29 34.90
N ALA A 7 18.14 -66.04 35.37
CA ALA A 7 17.04 -65.14 35.07
C ALA A 7 17.42 -64.27 33.86
N THR A 8 16.58 -64.33 32.82
CA THR A 8 16.66 -63.52 31.61
C THR A 8 16.39 -62.04 31.88
N THR A 9 17.31 -61.20 31.41
CA THR A 9 17.23 -59.74 31.35
C THR A 9 15.99 -59.27 30.57
N ARG A 10 15.15 -58.42 31.17
CA ARG A 10 14.14 -57.65 30.42
C ARG A 10 14.21 -56.17 30.81
N ARG A 11 15.11 -55.44 30.15
CA ARG A 11 15.18 -53.98 30.24
C ARG A 11 14.04 -53.40 29.39
N ARG A 12 12.97 -52.95 30.05
CA ARG A 12 11.86 -52.25 29.38
C ARG A 12 12.36 -50.92 28.79
N THR A 13 12.23 -50.77 27.48
CA THR A 13 12.48 -49.55 26.71
C THR A 13 11.52 -48.44 27.15
N ARG A 14 12.03 -47.41 27.84
CA ARG A 14 11.30 -46.18 28.21
C ARG A 14 11.85 -44.92 27.52
N PHE A 15 12.32 -45.03 26.28
CA PHE A 15 12.87 -43.88 25.54
C PHE A 15 12.15 -43.56 24.23
N GLY A 16 10.97 -44.16 23.97
CA GLY A 16 10.22 -43.90 22.73
C GLY A 16 9.33 -42.66 22.74
N ALA A 17 8.82 -42.24 23.90
CA ALA A 17 7.74 -41.24 23.95
C ALA A 17 8.22 -39.77 24.00
N VAL A 18 9.46 -39.52 24.44
CA VAL A 18 9.99 -38.14 24.56
C VAL A 18 10.55 -37.63 23.24
N GLY A 19 11.16 -38.51 22.43
CA GLY A 19 11.73 -38.14 21.13
C GLY A 19 10.69 -37.76 20.08
N THR A 20 9.51 -38.40 20.10
CA THR A 20 8.42 -38.11 19.17
C THR A 20 7.72 -36.78 19.47
N LEU A 21 7.61 -36.40 20.74
CA LEU A 21 6.97 -35.14 21.14
C LEU A 21 7.83 -33.92 20.76
N LEU A 22 9.16 -34.03 20.90
CA LEU A 22 10.10 -32.98 20.49
C LEU A 22 10.16 -32.82 18.97
N ALA A 23 10.15 -33.92 18.21
CA ALA A 23 10.12 -33.88 16.75
C ALA A 23 8.82 -33.26 16.20
N ALA A 24 7.68 -33.56 16.82
CA ALA A 24 6.38 -32.97 16.46
C ALA A 24 6.30 -31.48 16.82
N LEU A 25 6.91 -31.05 17.93
CA LEU A 25 6.95 -29.64 18.32
C LEU A 25 7.89 -28.81 17.42
N SER A 26 9.01 -29.37 16.96
CA SER A 26 9.89 -28.70 16.00
C SER A 26 9.28 -28.54 14.60
N LEU A 27 8.32 -29.40 14.20
CA LEU A 27 7.62 -29.26 12.92
C LEU A 27 6.63 -28.09 12.90
N LEU A 28 6.15 -27.65 14.07
CA LEU A 28 5.24 -26.50 14.19
C LEU A 28 5.96 -25.16 14.01
N PHE A 29 7.28 -25.11 14.20
CA PHE A 29 8.09 -23.90 14.02
C PHE A 29 8.68 -23.73 12.62
N THR A 30 8.52 -24.72 11.73
CA THR A 30 9.00 -24.68 10.34
C THR A 30 7.88 -24.53 9.32
N LEU A 31 6.64 -24.31 9.75
CA LEU A 31 5.56 -24.02 8.81
C LEU A 31 5.87 -22.67 8.14
N PRO A 32 6.05 -22.62 6.80
CA PRO A 32 6.19 -21.35 6.12
C PRO A 32 4.93 -20.54 6.41
N SER A 33 5.10 -19.38 7.04
CA SER A 33 3.99 -18.45 7.24
C SER A 33 3.43 -18.17 5.85
N ALA A 34 2.15 -18.50 5.62
CA ALA A 34 1.51 -18.22 4.35
C ALA A 34 1.62 -16.72 4.10
N ALA A 35 2.36 -16.33 3.06
CA ALA A 35 2.44 -14.95 2.63
C ALA A 35 1.00 -14.49 2.38
N HIS A 36 0.48 -13.62 3.25
CA HIS A 36 -0.78 -12.95 3.00
C HIS A 36 -0.53 -12.03 1.81
N ALA A 37 -1.27 -12.24 0.72
CA ALA A 37 -1.36 -11.21 -0.31
C ALA A 37 -1.84 -9.94 0.40
N ALA A 38 -1.13 -8.83 0.21
CA ALA A 38 -1.62 -7.55 0.69
C ALA A 38 -3.04 -7.35 0.14
N ASP A 39 -3.98 -6.97 1.01
CA ASP A 39 -5.36 -6.70 0.60
C ASP A 39 -5.33 -5.66 -0.52
N VAL A 40 -5.69 -6.08 -1.73
CA VAL A 40 -5.82 -5.14 -2.85
C VAL A 40 -6.99 -4.23 -2.51
N PRO A 41 -6.78 -2.91 -2.41
CA PRO A 41 -7.86 -1.99 -2.07
C PRO A 41 -9.00 -2.11 -3.09
N GLN A 42 -10.23 -1.97 -2.62
CA GLN A 42 -11.37 -1.90 -3.53
C GLN A 42 -11.18 -0.75 -4.52
N ARG A 43 -11.62 -0.97 -5.75
CA ARG A 43 -11.56 0.03 -6.82
C ARG A 43 -12.22 1.34 -6.36
N GLY A 44 -11.49 2.45 -6.44
CA GLY A 44 -11.95 3.78 -6.00
C GLY A 44 -11.58 4.17 -4.55
N GLU A 45 -11.25 3.20 -3.69
CA GLU A 45 -10.84 3.45 -2.29
C GLU A 45 -9.35 3.74 -2.15
N ALA A 46 -8.63 3.66 -3.26
CA ALA A 46 -7.21 3.85 -3.33
C ALA A 46 -6.80 5.34 -3.29
N PHE A 47 -5.68 5.64 -2.62
CA PHE A 47 -5.10 6.97 -2.48
C PHE A 47 -3.66 7.04 -3.02
N MET A 48 -3.16 8.24 -3.32
CA MET A 48 -1.81 8.41 -3.86
C MET A 48 -0.76 7.88 -2.89
N GLY A 49 0.20 7.12 -3.41
CA GLY A 49 1.33 6.62 -2.61
C GLY A 49 1.06 5.32 -1.84
N MET A 50 -0.17 4.80 -1.81
CA MET A 50 -0.49 3.59 -1.05
C MET A 50 0.30 2.33 -1.50
N GLY A 51 0.74 2.29 -2.76
CA GLY A 51 1.55 1.21 -3.31
C GLY A 51 3.06 1.41 -3.17
N VAL A 52 3.52 2.61 -2.79
CA VAL A 52 4.95 2.95 -2.76
C VAL A 52 5.67 2.09 -1.73
N ALA A 53 5.16 2.00 -0.50
CA ALA A 53 5.79 1.17 0.52
C ALA A 53 5.78 -0.33 0.15
N ALA A 54 4.73 -0.81 -0.50
CA ALA A 54 4.63 -2.20 -0.94
C ALA A 54 5.57 -2.52 -2.11
N HIS A 55 5.81 -1.56 -3.01
CA HIS A 55 6.64 -1.74 -4.20
C HIS A 55 8.13 -1.42 -3.95
N ASP A 56 8.42 -0.33 -3.24
CA ASP A 56 9.77 0.23 -3.06
C ASP A 56 10.38 -0.09 -1.67
N GLY A 57 9.57 -0.54 -0.71
CA GLY A 57 9.97 -0.76 0.68
C GLY A 57 10.23 0.53 1.47
N ASP A 58 10.42 0.43 2.79
CA ASP A 58 10.61 1.59 3.69
C ASP A 58 12.06 2.16 3.67
N THR A 59 12.91 1.67 2.76
CA THR A 59 14.34 2.04 2.73
C THR A 59 14.62 3.30 1.89
N GLY A 60 13.60 3.83 1.20
CA GLY A 60 13.74 4.90 0.22
C GLY A 60 13.52 6.33 0.74
N ARG A 61 13.41 6.57 2.05
CA ARG A 61 13.15 7.94 2.55
C ARG A 61 14.33 8.85 2.19
N PRO A 62 14.14 9.85 1.30
CA PRO A 62 15.24 10.73 0.92
C PRO A 62 15.73 11.51 2.16
N PRO A 63 17.04 11.79 2.27
CA PRO A 63 17.57 12.60 3.35
C PRO A 63 16.84 13.94 3.41
N VAL A 64 16.29 14.27 4.58
CA VAL A 64 15.48 15.49 4.84
C VAL A 64 16.26 16.79 4.62
N ASP A 65 17.57 16.72 4.45
CA ASP A 65 18.47 17.86 4.37
C ASP A 65 18.64 18.44 2.95
N ARG A 66 18.09 17.79 1.91
CA ARG A 66 18.36 18.17 0.51
C ARG A 66 17.29 19.04 -0.18
N ALA A 67 16.15 19.29 0.46
CA ALA A 67 15.13 20.19 -0.07
C ALA A 67 14.37 20.87 1.07
N VAL A 68 14.06 22.16 0.92
CA VAL A 68 12.97 22.76 1.69
C VAL A 68 11.70 21.99 1.30
N GLN A 69 11.17 21.19 2.22
CA GLN A 69 9.89 20.50 1.99
C GLN A 69 8.79 21.54 2.06
N THR A 70 8.47 22.11 0.91
CA THR A 70 7.30 22.95 0.75
C THR A 70 6.08 22.05 0.88
N GLU A 71 5.25 22.32 1.88
CA GLU A 71 4.04 21.54 2.15
C GLU A 71 3.06 21.63 0.97
N GLY A 72 2.42 20.50 0.67
CA GLY A 72 1.38 20.40 -0.33
C GLY A 72 0.36 19.34 0.01
N VAL A 73 -0.68 19.26 -0.82
CA VAL A 73 -1.79 18.33 -0.63
C VAL A 73 -2.10 17.63 -1.94
N ASP A 74 -2.68 16.43 -1.85
CA ASP A 74 -3.45 15.86 -2.93
C ASP A 74 -4.93 15.77 -2.54
N VAL A 75 -5.82 15.93 -3.51
CA VAL A 75 -7.27 15.87 -3.30
C VAL A 75 -7.95 15.10 -4.42
N SER A 76 -9.11 14.57 -4.11
CA SER A 76 -9.93 13.75 -4.99
C SER A 76 -11.42 14.02 -4.73
N GLY A 77 -12.30 13.24 -5.38
CA GLY A 77 -13.73 13.31 -5.08
C GLY A 77 -14.07 13.06 -3.60
N HIS A 78 -13.21 12.36 -2.86
CA HIS A 78 -13.40 12.06 -1.44
C HIS A 78 -13.42 13.31 -0.53
N GLN A 79 -12.73 14.37 -0.92
CA GLN A 79 -12.67 15.63 -0.14
C GLN A 79 -13.81 16.60 -0.49
N GLY A 80 -14.52 16.39 -1.60
CA GLY A 80 -15.52 17.36 -2.08
C GLY A 80 -14.94 18.74 -2.37
N ASN A 81 -15.70 19.80 -2.08
CA ASN A 81 -15.22 21.17 -2.23
C ASN A 81 -14.16 21.52 -1.17
N VAL A 82 -13.04 22.08 -1.61
CA VAL A 82 -11.89 22.40 -0.74
C VAL A 82 -11.83 23.89 -0.40
N ALA A 83 -11.62 24.22 0.87
CA ALA A 83 -11.42 25.59 1.36
C ALA A 83 -9.97 26.07 1.11
N TRP A 84 -9.65 26.38 -0.16
CA TRP A 84 -8.28 26.65 -0.61
C TRP A 84 -7.55 27.79 0.10
N SER A 85 -8.25 28.88 0.44
CA SER A 85 -7.66 30.01 1.18
C SER A 85 -7.18 29.59 2.57
N THR A 86 -7.89 28.69 3.24
CA THR A 86 -7.49 28.14 4.54
C THR A 86 -6.19 27.36 4.41
N LEU A 87 -6.06 26.48 3.41
CA LEU A 87 -4.83 25.71 3.18
C LEU A 87 -3.65 26.62 2.80
N TRP A 88 -3.89 27.61 1.95
CA TRP A 88 -2.87 28.59 1.59
C TRP A 88 -2.32 29.31 2.82
N ASN A 89 -3.22 29.78 3.69
CA ASN A 89 -2.86 30.49 4.93
C ASN A 89 -2.20 29.59 5.97
N SER A 90 -2.42 28.26 5.91
CA SER A 90 -1.75 27.30 6.78
C SER A 90 -0.37 26.86 6.28
N GLY A 91 0.11 27.40 5.15
CA GLY A 91 1.44 27.12 4.63
C GLY A 91 1.50 26.11 3.47
N VAL A 92 0.38 25.56 3.03
CA VAL A 92 0.31 24.70 1.82
C VAL A 92 0.56 25.55 0.58
N LYS A 93 1.41 25.09 -0.35
CA LYS A 93 1.79 25.85 -1.56
C LYS A 93 1.62 25.11 -2.87
N TRP A 94 1.37 23.81 -2.85
CA TRP A 94 1.06 23.06 -4.05
C TRP A 94 -0.08 22.07 -3.84
N ALA A 95 -0.78 21.74 -4.92
CA ALA A 95 -1.90 20.80 -4.92
C ALA A 95 -1.87 19.86 -6.13
N TYR A 96 -2.09 18.56 -5.91
CA TYR A 96 -2.40 17.60 -6.97
C TYR A 96 -3.87 17.17 -6.90
N VAL A 97 -4.59 17.24 -8.02
CA VAL A 97 -6.04 16.98 -8.05
C VAL A 97 -6.35 15.76 -8.91
N LYS A 98 -7.10 14.78 -8.38
CA LYS A 98 -7.56 13.63 -9.17
C LYS A 98 -8.42 14.15 -10.32
N ALA A 99 -8.02 13.89 -11.56
CA ALA A 99 -8.85 14.18 -12.72
C ALA A 99 -9.68 12.96 -13.10
N THR A 100 -9.03 11.81 -13.24
CA THR A 100 -9.64 10.60 -13.80
C THR A 100 -9.20 9.32 -13.10
N GLU A 101 -10.00 8.27 -13.28
CA GLU A 101 -9.64 6.88 -12.95
C GLU A 101 -10.08 5.94 -14.07
N GLY A 102 -9.17 5.07 -14.51
CA GLY A 102 -9.36 4.21 -15.67
C GLY A 102 -9.87 4.97 -16.90
N THR A 103 -10.95 4.50 -17.50
CA THR A 103 -11.62 5.19 -18.64
C THR A 103 -13.11 5.43 -18.37
N TYR A 104 -13.52 5.40 -17.10
CA TYR A 104 -14.93 5.43 -16.71
C TYR A 104 -15.27 6.52 -15.71
N TYR A 105 -14.28 7.09 -15.02
CA TYR A 105 -14.51 8.07 -13.95
C TYR A 105 -13.78 9.38 -14.24
N THR A 106 -14.53 10.47 -14.08
CA THR A 106 -14.02 11.83 -13.93
C THR A 106 -14.40 12.35 -12.55
N ASN A 107 -13.50 13.10 -11.91
CA ASN A 107 -13.77 13.68 -10.60
C ASN A 107 -14.79 14.84 -10.73
N PRO A 108 -15.99 14.75 -10.12
CA PRO A 108 -17.01 15.79 -10.25
C PRO A 108 -16.60 17.12 -9.58
N TYR A 109 -15.63 17.09 -8.67
CA TYR A 109 -15.10 18.28 -7.99
C TYR A 109 -13.86 18.86 -8.68
N PHE A 110 -13.39 18.27 -9.79
CA PHE A 110 -12.13 18.63 -10.43
C PHE A 110 -12.03 20.13 -10.73
N ALA A 111 -13.08 20.73 -11.30
CA ALA A 111 -13.06 22.16 -11.64
C ALA A 111 -12.87 23.06 -10.41
N GLN A 112 -13.57 22.78 -9.30
CA GLN A 112 -13.43 23.55 -8.05
C GLN A 112 -12.05 23.33 -7.43
N GLN A 113 -11.57 22.10 -7.44
CA GLN A 113 -10.31 21.75 -6.81
C GLN A 113 -9.11 22.29 -7.60
N TYR A 114 -9.11 22.07 -8.92
CA TYR A 114 -8.03 22.46 -9.82
C TYR A 114 -7.96 23.97 -10.00
N ASN A 115 -9.08 24.66 -10.24
CA ASN A 115 -9.06 26.12 -10.41
C ASN A 115 -9.03 26.86 -9.07
N GLY A 116 -9.65 26.31 -8.02
CA GLY A 116 -9.63 26.94 -6.70
C GLY A 116 -8.23 27.01 -6.08
N SER A 117 -7.42 25.95 -6.23
CA SER A 117 -6.01 25.96 -5.82
C SER A 117 -5.19 26.98 -6.61
N TYR A 118 -5.37 27.02 -7.94
CA TYR A 118 -4.73 28.02 -8.81
C TYR A 118 -5.08 29.46 -8.39
N ASN A 119 -6.36 29.73 -8.13
CA ASN A 119 -6.85 31.07 -7.80
C ASN A 119 -6.29 31.64 -6.49
N VAL A 120 -5.84 30.79 -5.55
CA VAL A 120 -5.17 31.22 -4.32
C VAL A 120 -3.64 31.26 -4.45
N GLY A 121 -3.10 30.96 -5.64
CA GLY A 121 -1.67 31.06 -5.96
C GLY A 121 -0.87 29.77 -5.79
N MET A 122 -1.52 28.61 -5.62
CA MET A 122 -0.79 27.34 -5.53
C MET A 122 -0.27 26.88 -6.89
N ILE A 123 0.92 26.26 -6.89
CA ILE A 123 1.31 25.39 -8.00
C ILE A 123 0.35 24.21 -8.00
N ARG A 124 -0.25 23.89 -9.15
CA ARG A 124 -1.23 22.81 -9.22
C ARG A 124 -0.99 21.88 -10.39
N GLY A 125 -1.26 20.61 -10.16
CA GLY A 125 -1.21 19.54 -11.14
C GLY A 125 -2.42 18.64 -11.00
N SER A 126 -2.63 17.78 -11.99
CA SER A 126 -3.67 16.77 -11.95
C SER A 126 -3.07 15.38 -12.03
N TYR A 127 -3.79 14.38 -11.53
CA TYR A 127 -3.35 12.99 -11.60
C TYR A 127 -4.44 12.05 -12.10
N HIS A 128 -3.99 10.91 -12.59
CA HIS A 128 -4.79 9.80 -13.06
C HIS A 128 -4.62 8.60 -12.14
N PHE A 129 -5.71 7.96 -11.71
CA PHE A 129 -5.64 6.68 -11.02
C PHE A 129 -5.75 5.54 -12.04
N ALA A 130 -4.61 4.88 -12.29
CA ALA A 130 -4.51 3.86 -13.32
C ALA A 130 -5.24 2.57 -12.92
N THR A 131 -5.84 1.92 -13.92
CA THR A 131 -6.45 0.60 -13.82
C THR A 131 -5.82 -0.31 -14.89
N PRO A 132 -4.58 -0.81 -14.67
CA PRO A 132 -3.81 -1.49 -15.70
C PRO A 132 -4.42 -2.83 -16.15
N ASP A 133 -5.32 -3.38 -15.34
CA ASP A 133 -6.07 -4.61 -15.59
C ASP A 133 -7.24 -4.43 -16.58
N THR A 134 -7.65 -3.19 -16.87
CA THR A 134 -8.86 -2.95 -17.68
C THR A 134 -8.58 -2.53 -19.13
N THR A 135 -7.49 -1.80 -19.39
CA THR A 135 -7.16 -1.30 -20.74
C THR A 135 -5.70 -0.84 -20.84
N SER A 136 -5.25 -0.53 -22.05
CA SER A 136 -3.88 -0.09 -22.31
C SER A 136 -3.55 1.24 -21.63
N GLY A 137 -2.26 1.43 -21.29
CA GLY A 137 -1.77 2.69 -20.75
C GLY A 137 -1.98 3.87 -21.71
N ALA A 138 -1.85 3.66 -23.02
CA ALA A 138 -2.10 4.70 -24.02
C ALA A 138 -3.57 5.15 -24.02
N THR A 139 -4.51 4.22 -23.89
CA THR A 139 -5.95 4.54 -23.79
C THR A 139 -6.24 5.36 -22.55
N GLN A 140 -5.67 5.00 -21.40
CA GLN A 140 -5.83 5.74 -20.15
C GLN A 140 -5.15 7.12 -20.19
N ALA A 141 -3.98 7.22 -20.81
CA ALA A 141 -3.27 8.49 -20.99
C ALA A 141 -4.09 9.48 -21.85
N ASN A 142 -4.65 9.00 -22.97
CA ASN A 142 -5.54 9.83 -23.80
C ASN A 142 -6.77 10.28 -23.01
N TYR A 143 -7.42 9.35 -22.30
CA TYR A 143 -8.57 9.68 -21.44
C TYR A 143 -8.22 10.73 -20.38
N PHE A 144 -7.05 10.62 -19.73
CA PHE A 144 -6.58 11.61 -18.77
C PHE A 144 -6.38 12.98 -19.42
N VAL A 145 -5.65 13.06 -20.53
CA VAL A 145 -5.39 14.32 -21.23
C VAL A 145 -6.70 15.03 -21.63
N ASP A 146 -7.67 14.27 -22.14
CA ASP A 146 -8.97 14.80 -22.59
C ASP A 146 -9.86 15.30 -21.44
N HIS A 147 -9.63 14.87 -20.20
CA HIS A 147 -10.53 15.10 -19.05
C HIS A 147 -9.87 15.75 -17.83
N GLY A 148 -8.78 16.50 -18.03
CA GLY A 148 -8.15 17.30 -16.97
C GLY A 148 -6.65 17.10 -16.79
N GLY A 149 -6.03 16.25 -17.62
CA GLY A 149 -4.57 16.05 -17.69
C GLY A 149 -3.83 17.13 -18.47
N GLY A 150 -4.53 18.12 -19.01
CA GLY A 150 -3.93 19.28 -19.66
C GLY A 150 -3.16 20.17 -18.68
N TRP A 151 -2.10 20.80 -19.18
CA TRP A 151 -1.23 21.71 -18.41
C TRP A 151 -1.40 23.16 -18.89
N SER A 152 -1.35 24.13 -17.97
CA SER A 152 -1.53 25.57 -18.20
C SER A 152 -0.69 26.39 -17.23
#